data_AF-A0A7Z9FZA8-F1
#
_entry.id   AF-A0A7Z9FZA8-F1
#
_cell.length_a   1.000
_cell.length_b   1.000
_cell.length_c   1.000
_cell.angle_alpha   90.00
_cell.angle_beta   90.00
_cell.angle_gamma   90.00
#
_symmetry.space_group_name_H-M   'P 1'
#
loop_
_entity.id
_entity.type
_entity.pdbx_description
1 polymer ?
#
loop_
_entity_poly.entity_id
_entity_poly.type
_entity_poly.pdbx_seq_one_letter_code
_entity_poly.pdbx_strand_id
1 'polypeptide(L)'
;MSRALSKVELVPLKSVVADGKTTAEIYVTLKDIRNIPVAGQRFLVTATGSDNIISPTSPTNVSGEAVAEISSIKAEKKIVTVTIGDIALVPITIQFAAGDPHPEKSMVRVNEVQVPADNKSVANIEVQLIDLYENPVTGRTIEVISTGTDNTITMDEQTNINGRVKGTITSKKAEIKILTIRDAHSGISLI
;
A
#
# COMPACT_ATOMS: atom_id res chain seq x y z
N MET A 1 25.92 24.85 -8.90
CA MET A 1 24.87 23.89 -9.28
C MET A 1 23.56 24.66 -9.51
N SER A 2 22.67 24.20 -10.39
CA SER A 2 21.40 24.85 -10.71
C SER A 2 20.21 23.98 -10.33
N ARG A 3 19.38 24.47 -9.41
CA ARG A 3 18.13 23.80 -9.00
C ARG A 3 17.15 23.64 -10.15
N ALA A 4 17.02 24.67 -11.00
CA ALA A 4 16.05 24.69 -12.09
C ALA A 4 16.43 23.79 -13.28
N LEU A 5 17.72 23.48 -13.44
CA LEU A 5 18.22 22.64 -14.53
C LEU A 5 18.53 21.20 -14.08
N SER A 6 18.55 20.95 -12.77
CA SER A 6 18.69 19.62 -12.20
C SER A 6 17.32 18.97 -12.02
N LYS A 7 17.26 17.64 -12.08
CA LYS A 7 16.01 16.88 -12.08
C LYS A 7 16.09 15.68 -11.14
N VAL A 8 14.95 15.32 -10.57
CA VAL A 8 14.73 14.08 -9.82
C VAL A 8 13.54 13.37 -10.45
N GLU A 9 13.69 12.09 -10.76
CA GLU A 9 12.63 11.25 -11.33
C GLU A 9 12.50 9.96 -10.52
N LEU A 10 11.32 9.35 -10.59
CA LEU A 10 11.00 8.14 -9.86
C LEU A 10 10.58 7.03 -10.82
N VAL A 11 11.10 5.82 -10.61
CA VAL A 11 10.66 4.62 -11.31
C VAL A 11 10.42 3.51 -10.28
N PRO A 12 9.24 2.88 -10.23
CA PRO A 12 8.06 3.16 -11.05
C PRO A 12 7.39 4.50 -10.67
N LEU A 13 6.63 5.09 -11.60
CA LEU A 13 5.79 6.27 -11.35
C LEU A 13 4.48 5.94 -10.59
N LYS A 14 4.27 4.67 -10.25
CA LYS A 14 3.09 4.14 -9.57
C LYS A 14 3.41 3.80 -8.11
N SER A 15 2.41 3.29 -7.40
CA SER A 15 2.59 2.80 -6.03
C SER A 15 3.58 1.64 -5.97
N VAL A 16 4.35 1.58 -4.88
CA VAL A 16 5.25 0.48 -4.52
C VAL A 16 4.67 -0.26 -3.31
N VAL A 17 4.92 -1.57 -3.20
CA VAL A 17 4.46 -2.35 -2.03
C VAL A 17 5.34 -2.05 -0.82
N ALA A 18 4.73 -1.82 0.33
CA ALA A 18 5.40 -1.53 1.60
C ALA A 18 5.87 -2.81 2.31
N ASP A 19 6.71 -3.62 1.65
CA ASP A 19 7.21 -4.88 2.19
C ASP A 19 8.67 -4.83 2.72
N GLY A 20 9.27 -3.64 2.68
CA GLY A 20 10.67 -3.38 3.01
C GLY A 20 11.68 -3.87 1.97
N LYS A 21 11.24 -4.54 0.90
CA LYS A 21 12.11 -5.20 -0.11
C LYS A 21 11.91 -4.63 -1.51
N THR A 22 10.67 -4.36 -1.89
CA THR A 22 10.31 -3.76 -3.16
C THR A 22 10.76 -2.30 -3.14
N THR A 23 11.59 -1.93 -4.12
CA THR A 23 12.19 -0.60 -4.21
C THR A 23 11.59 0.22 -5.34
N ALA A 24 11.64 1.54 -5.19
CA ALA A 24 11.65 2.48 -6.31
C ALA A 24 13.04 3.05 -6.50
N GLU A 25 13.42 3.27 -7.74
CA GLU A 25 14.62 3.97 -8.16
C GLU A 25 14.35 5.47 -8.27
N ILE A 26 15.26 6.26 -7.68
CA ILE A 26 15.29 7.71 -7.73
C ILE A 26 16.45 8.11 -8.64
N TYR A 27 16.11 8.55 -9.84
CA TYR A 27 17.07 9.05 -10.82
C TYR A 27 17.34 10.52 -10.56
N VAL A 28 18.61 10.88 -10.38
CA VAL A 28 19.05 12.24 -10.12
C VAL A 28 19.95 12.69 -11.26
N THR A 29 19.62 13.82 -11.89
CA THR A 29 20.49 14.48 -12.87
C THR A 29 20.86 15.87 -12.36
N LEU A 30 22.15 16.10 -12.16
CA LEU A 30 22.68 17.37 -11.67
C LEU A 30 23.34 18.18 -12.80
N LYS A 31 22.93 19.43 -12.92
CA LYS A 31 23.49 20.39 -13.87
C LYS A 31 23.85 21.71 -13.20
N ASP A 32 24.85 22.40 -13.73
CA ASP A 32 25.20 23.76 -13.33
C ASP A 32 24.30 24.80 -14.01
N ILE A 33 24.52 26.09 -13.71
CA ILE A 33 23.74 27.21 -14.28
C ILE A 33 23.92 27.40 -15.79
N ARG A 34 24.94 26.76 -16.39
CA ARG A 34 25.21 26.77 -17.83
C ARG A 34 24.67 25.51 -18.52
N ASN A 35 23.84 24.72 -17.83
CA ASN A 35 23.31 23.44 -18.33
C ASN A 35 24.39 22.37 -18.57
N ILE A 36 25.54 22.48 -17.89
CA ILE A 36 26.63 21.49 -17.96
C ILE A 36 26.45 20.44 -16.86
N PRO A 37 26.58 19.14 -17.15
CA PRO A 37 26.55 18.09 -16.13
C PRO A 37 27.58 18.28 -15.01
N VAL A 38 27.17 17.97 -13.77
CA VAL A 38 28.06 18.05 -12.60
C VAL A 38 28.44 16.64 -12.18
N ALA A 39 29.65 16.21 -12.53
CA ALA A 39 30.20 14.89 -12.19
C ALA A 39 30.87 14.87 -10.80
N GLY A 40 30.89 13.70 -10.16
CA GLY A 40 31.54 13.46 -8.87
C GLY A 40 30.83 14.08 -7.66
N GLN A 41 29.62 14.62 -7.85
CA GLN A 41 28.90 15.31 -6.79
C GLN A 41 28.14 14.32 -5.91
N ARG A 42 28.36 14.40 -4.60
CA ARG A 42 27.57 13.70 -3.59
C ARG A 42 26.31 14.48 -3.24
N PHE A 43 25.26 13.77 -2.88
CA PHE A 43 23.96 14.32 -2.48
C PHE A 43 23.37 13.49 -1.35
N LEU A 44 22.36 14.04 -0.69
CA LEU A 44 21.56 13.37 0.32
C LEU A 44 20.15 13.17 -0.22
N VAL A 45 19.59 11.98 -0.04
CA VAL A 45 18.17 11.71 -0.29
C VAL A 45 17.48 11.55 1.06
N THR A 46 16.34 12.21 1.23
CA THR A 46 15.48 12.09 2.41
C THR A 46 14.05 11.84 1.98
N ALA A 47 13.26 11.22 2.84
CA ALA A 47 11.84 11.00 2.63
C ALA A 47 11.06 11.28 3.93
N THR A 48 9.87 11.86 3.80
CA THR A 48 8.95 12.06 4.94
C THR A 48 8.37 10.72 5.44
N GLY A 49 7.72 10.76 6.60
CA GLY A 49 7.10 9.57 7.19
C GLY A 49 8.08 8.71 7.99
N SER A 50 7.74 7.45 8.22
CA SER A 50 8.55 6.51 9.00
C SER A 50 9.02 5.30 8.19
N ASP A 51 9.97 4.55 8.75
CA ASP A 51 10.39 3.23 8.25
C ASP A 51 10.82 3.22 6.78
N ASN A 52 11.53 4.28 6.39
CA ASN A 52 12.13 4.42 5.06
C ASN A 52 13.54 3.83 5.07
N ILE A 53 13.85 3.03 4.07
CA ILE A 53 15.20 2.57 3.80
C ILE A 53 15.62 3.20 2.48
N ILE A 54 16.70 3.97 2.51
CA ILE A 54 17.29 4.59 1.33
C ILE A 54 18.67 3.96 1.13
N SER A 55 18.93 3.43 -0.06
CA SER A 55 20.22 2.82 -0.36
C SER A 55 21.35 3.87 -0.35
N PRO A 56 22.58 3.48 -0.02
CA PRO A 56 23.72 4.39 -0.10
C PRO A 56 23.86 4.98 -1.51
N THR A 57 23.97 6.30 -1.60
CA THR A 57 24.09 6.99 -2.89
C THR A 57 25.54 7.05 -3.36
N SER A 58 25.75 6.72 -4.64
CA SER A 58 27.01 7.00 -5.34
C SER A 58 27.08 8.47 -5.78
N PRO A 59 28.29 9.07 -5.90
CA PRO A 59 28.45 10.36 -6.56
C PRO A 59 27.94 10.31 -8.01
N THR A 60 27.57 11.47 -8.57
CA THR A 60 27.15 11.56 -9.97
C THR A 60 28.24 11.12 -10.95
N ASN A 61 27.84 10.46 -12.03
CA ASN A 61 28.71 10.04 -13.13
C ASN A 61 29.13 11.24 -14.02
N VAL A 62 29.87 10.97 -15.11
CA VAL A 62 30.31 12.01 -16.07
C VAL A 62 29.17 12.76 -16.76
N SER A 63 28.00 12.13 -16.87
CA SER A 63 26.76 12.72 -17.38
C SER A 63 25.96 13.47 -16.30
N GLY A 64 26.50 13.58 -15.07
CA GLY A 64 25.85 14.24 -13.95
C GLY A 64 24.73 13.40 -13.34
N GLU A 65 24.68 12.10 -13.61
CA GLU A 65 23.58 11.22 -13.22
C GLU A 65 23.97 10.32 -12.04
N ALA A 66 23.01 10.04 -11.18
CA ALA A 66 23.11 9.03 -10.13
C ALA A 66 21.76 8.38 -9.88
N VAL A 67 21.79 7.18 -9.32
CA VAL A 67 20.58 6.44 -8.92
C VAL A 67 20.69 6.14 -7.43
N ALA A 68 19.56 6.31 -6.74
CA ALA A 68 19.34 5.84 -5.39
C ALA A 68 18.11 4.94 -5.38
N GLU A 69 17.94 4.13 -4.35
CA GLU A 69 16.73 3.32 -4.18
C GLU A 69 16.06 3.67 -2.86
N ILE A 70 14.73 3.56 -2.82
CA ILE A 70 13.92 3.71 -1.62
C ILE A 70 12.96 2.53 -1.47
N SER A 71 12.89 1.95 -0.27
CA SER A 71 11.84 1.02 0.16
C SER A 71 11.26 1.47 1.51
N SER A 72 10.12 0.88 1.89
CA SER A 72 9.52 1.09 3.20
C SER A 72 8.69 -0.12 3.63
N ILE A 73 8.48 -0.28 4.94
CA ILE A 73 7.46 -1.19 5.49
C ILE A 73 6.18 -0.45 5.88
N LYS A 74 6.12 0.88 5.71
CA LYS A 74 4.96 1.71 6.04
C LYS A 74 4.21 2.12 4.77
N ALA A 75 2.95 1.73 4.68
CA ALA A 75 2.06 2.14 3.59
C ALA A 75 1.58 3.58 3.80
N GLU A 76 2.14 4.53 3.06
CA GLU A 76 1.75 5.94 3.07
C GLU A 76 2.31 6.70 1.87
N LYS A 77 1.82 7.92 1.65
CA LYS A 77 2.41 8.85 0.70
C LYS A 77 3.63 9.52 1.32
N LYS A 78 4.76 9.50 0.61
CA LYS A 78 6.02 10.11 1.07
C LYS A 78 6.50 11.15 0.09
N ILE A 79 7.09 12.22 0.62
CA ILE A 79 7.75 13.28 -0.15
C ILE A 79 9.24 13.00 -0.10
N VAL A 80 9.86 12.79 -1.25
CA VAL A 80 11.30 12.56 -1.40
C VAL A 80 11.99 13.85 -1.81
N THR A 81 13.04 14.22 -1.08
CA THR A 81 13.84 15.42 -1.33
C THR A 81 15.30 15.04 -1.51
N VAL A 82 15.90 15.55 -2.59
CA VAL A 82 17.34 15.42 -2.87
C VAL A 82 18.02 16.75 -2.55
N THR A 83 19.06 16.71 -1.73
CA THR A 83 19.78 17.88 -1.23
C THR A 83 21.27 17.79 -1.53
N ILE A 84 21.87 18.90 -1.97
CA ILE A 84 23.29 19.02 -2.29
C ILE A 84 23.80 20.28 -1.58
N GLY A 85 24.56 20.11 -0.50
CA GLY A 85 24.88 21.22 0.40
C GLY A 85 23.59 21.87 0.92
N ASP A 86 23.44 23.18 0.72
CA ASP A 86 22.23 23.92 1.12
C ASP A 86 21.15 23.98 0.04
N ILE A 87 21.35 23.33 -1.11
CA ILE A 87 20.40 23.37 -2.23
C ILE A 87 19.54 22.11 -2.22
N ALA A 88 18.24 22.29 -1.98
CA ALA A 88 17.23 21.24 -2.18
C ALA A 88 16.67 21.31 -3.62
N LEU A 89 16.62 20.17 -4.30
CA LEU A 89 15.95 20.05 -5.60
C LEU A 89 14.42 20.10 -5.47
N VAL A 90 13.72 20.11 -6.59
CA VAL A 90 12.26 20.02 -6.58
C VAL A 90 11.87 18.63 -6.02
N PRO A 91 11.05 18.56 -4.96
CA PRO A 91 10.68 17.30 -4.36
C PRO A 91 9.72 16.52 -5.26
N ILE A 92 9.77 15.20 -5.14
CA ILE A 92 8.84 14.28 -5.81
C ILE A 92 8.06 13.50 -4.76
N THR A 93 6.98 12.84 -5.17
CA THR A 93 6.16 12.03 -4.27
C THR A 93 6.13 10.57 -4.70
N ILE A 94 6.19 9.66 -3.74
CA ILE A 94 5.99 8.22 -3.91
C ILE A 94 4.84 7.76 -3.02
N GLN A 95 4.01 6.83 -3.52
CA GLN A 95 3.02 6.14 -2.70
C GLN A 95 3.54 4.74 -2.38
N PHE A 96 3.60 4.41 -1.09
CA PHE A 96 3.72 3.02 -0.65
C PHE A 96 2.32 2.49 -0.30
N ALA A 97 1.96 1.32 -0.80
CA ALA A 97 0.70 0.64 -0.51
C ALA A 97 0.96 -0.61 0.33
N ALA A 98 -0.02 -0.99 1.14
CA ALA A 98 0.05 -2.23 1.91
C ALA A 98 0.26 -3.44 0.98
N GLY A 99 0.93 -4.46 1.51
CA GLY A 99 1.01 -5.76 0.85
C GLY A 99 -0.33 -6.48 0.83
N ASP A 100 -0.29 -7.74 0.41
CA ASP A 100 -1.44 -8.63 0.55
C ASP A 100 -1.78 -8.88 2.02
N PRO A 101 -3.06 -9.13 2.34
CA PRO A 101 -3.49 -9.33 3.72
C PRO A 101 -2.83 -10.57 4.33
N HIS A 102 -2.44 -10.45 5.60
CA HIS A 102 -1.94 -11.56 6.38
C HIS A 102 -3.08 -12.16 7.21
N PRO A 103 -3.42 -13.46 7.06
CA PRO A 103 -4.59 -14.06 7.73
C PRO A 103 -4.58 -13.88 9.25
N GLU A 104 -3.44 -14.05 9.90
CA GLU A 104 -3.34 -13.96 11.38
C GLU A 104 -3.35 -12.52 11.93
N LYS A 105 -3.14 -11.51 11.06
CA LYS A 105 -3.18 -10.09 11.44
C LYS A 105 -4.52 -9.45 11.07
N SER A 106 -5.19 -10.03 10.08
CA SER A 106 -6.53 -9.64 9.66
C SER A 106 -7.58 -10.19 10.61
N MET A 107 -8.80 -9.66 10.53
CA MET A 107 -9.89 -10.04 11.41
C MET A 107 -11.18 -10.21 10.60
N VAL A 108 -11.94 -11.24 10.96
CA VAL A 108 -13.33 -11.41 10.54
C VAL A 108 -14.19 -11.55 11.78
N ARG A 109 -15.30 -10.82 11.84
CA ARG A 109 -16.29 -10.92 12.91
C ARG A 109 -17.69 -11.04 12.32
N VAL A 110 -18.48 -11.94 12.89
CA VAL A 110 -19.94 -11.97 12.69
C VAL A 110 -20.59 -11.60 14.02
N ASN A 111 -21.41 -10.55 14.04
CA ASN A 111 -21.96 -10.01 15.30
C ASN A 111 -23.02 -10.94 15.94
N GLU A 112 -23.82 -11.59 15.11
CA GLU A 112 -24.94 -12.46 15.50
C GLU A 112 -24.73 -13.83 14.88
N VAL A 113 -24.40 -14.81 15.72
CA VAL A 113 -24.12 -16.18 15.27
C VAL A 113 -25.37 -17.06 15.20
N GLN A 114 -26.52 -16.54 15.65
CA GLN A 114 -27.82 -17.19 15.58
C GLN A 114 -28.90 -16.14 15.29
N VAL A 115 -29.54 -16.25 14.11
CA VAL A 115 -30.63 -15.38 13.68
C VAL A 115 -31.78 -16.23 13.12
N PRO A 116 -33.05 -15.79 13.23
CA PRO A 116 -34.16 -16.46 12.56
C PRO A 116 -33.95 -16.59 11.05
N ALA A 117 -34.31 -17.73 10.47
CA ALA A 117 -34.22 -17.97 9.03
C ALA A 117 -35.47 -17.45 8.29
N ASP A 118 -35.78 -16.16 8.44
CA ASP A 118 -36.97 -15.50 7.86
C ASP A 118 -36.64 -14.59 6.66
N ASN A 119 -35.38 -14.62 6.20
CA ASN A 119 -34.82 -13.75 5.17
C ASN A 119 -34.93 -12.24 5.45
N LYS A 120 -35.11 -11.87 6.72
CA LYS A 120 -35.20 -10.48 7.17
C LYS A 120 -34.24 -10.21 8.32
N SER A 121 -34.06 -11.19 9.20
CA SER A 121 -33.09 -11.16 10.28
C SER A 121 -31.68 -11.25 9.69
N VAL A 122 -30.82 -10.33 10.13
CA VAL A 122 -29.51 -10.07 9.54
C VAL A 122 -28.41 -10.42 10.52
N ALA A 123 -27.42 -11.18 10.08
CA ALA A 123 -26.11 -11.21 10.73
C ALA A 123 -25.14 -10.28 9.97
N ASN A 124 -24.49 -9.37 10.69
CA ASN A 124 -23.50 -8.45 10.14
C ASN A 124 -22.12 -9.11 10.11
N ILE A 125 -21.46 -8.97 8.97
CA ILE A 125 -20.08 -9.40 8.73
C ILE A 125 -19.21 -8.15 8.76
N GLU A 126 -18.19 -8.14 9.62
CA GLU A 126 -17.17 -7.10 9.66
C GLU A 126 -15.81 -7.73 9.36
N VAL A 127 -15.12 -7.21 8.35
CA VAL A 127 -13.79 -7.67 7.94
C VAL A 127 -12.81 -6.52 8.07
N GLN A 128 -11.63 -6.79 8.62
CA GLN A 128 -10.49 -5.89 8.62
C GLN A 128 -9.28 -6.59 8.01
N LEU A 129 -8.79 -6.08 6.88
CA LEU A 129 -7.60 -6.56 6.22
C LEU A 129 -6.37 -5.78 6.69
N ILE A 130 -5.37 -6.53 7.18
CA ILE A 130 -4.09 -6.01 7.66
C ILE A 130 -2.98 -6.87 7.04
N ASP A 131 -1.94 -6.23 6.48
CA ASP A 131 -0.76 -6.93 5.96
C ASP A 131 0.18 -7.38 7.09
N LEU A 132 1.29 -8.03 6.72
CA LEU A 132 2.28 -8.54 7.68
C LEU A 132 2.91 -7.42 8.55
N TYR A 133 3.01 -6.21 8.02
CA TYR A 133 3.65 -5.05 8.65
C TYR A 133 2.64 -4.10 9.29
N GLU A 134 1.43 -4.58 9.57
CA GLU A 134 0.36 -3.84 10.25
C GLU A 134 -0.16 -2.64 9.45
N ASN A 135 -0.01 -2.66 8.13
CA ASN A 135 -0.64 -1.68 7.26
C ASN A 135 -2.08 -2.11 6.92
N PRO A 136 -3.05 -1.19 7.00
CA PRO A 136 -4.38 -1.45 6.49
C PRO A 136 -4.39 -1.68 4.98
N VAL A 137 -4.99 -2.79 4.54
CA VAL A 137 -5.09 -3.10 3.10
C VAL A 137 -6.36 -2.47 2.54
N THR A 138 -6.20 -1.34 1.85
CA THR A 138 -7.31 -0.50 1.34
C THR A 138 -7.70 -0.85 -0.09
N GLY A 139 -8.94 -0.60 -0.49
CA GLY A 139 -9.39 -0.76 -1.88
C GLY A 139 -9.57 -2.22 -2.32
N ARG A 140 -9.64 -3.17 -1.38
CA ARG A 140 -9.81 -4.60 -1.66
C ARG A 140 -11.27 -5.00 -1.58
N THR A 141 -11.71 -5.84 -2.52
CA THR A 141 -13.04 -6.45 -2.49
C THR A 141 -12.97 -7.79 -1.76
N ILE A 142 -14.00 -8.10 -0.98
CA ILE A 142 -14.10 -9.36 -0.24
C ILE A 142 -15.07 -10.31 -0.93
N GLU A 143 -14.62 -11.55 -1.13
CA GLU A 143 -15.46 -12.67 -1.53
C GLU A 143 -15.90 -13.44 -0.27
N VAL A 144 -17.21 -13.73 -0.19
CA VAL A 144 -17.80 -14.51 0.90
C VAL A 144 -18.47 -15.74 0.31
N ILE A 145 -18.00 -16.92 0.69
CA ILE A 145 -18.59 -18.20 0.30
C ILE A 145 -19.28 -18.76 1.54
N SER A 146 -20.56 -19.11 1.43
CA SER A 146 -21.32 -19.73 2.52
C SER A 146 -21.71 -21.15 2.15
N THR A 147 -21.64 -22.06 3.13
CA THR A 147 -22.31 -23.37 3.01
C THR A 147 -23.83 -23.22 3.07
N GLY A 148 -24.54 -24.29 2.70
CA GLY A 148 -26.00 -24.34 2.75
C GLY A 148 -26.69 -23.74 1.52
N THR A 149 -28.01 -23.54 1.61
CA THR A 149 -28.82 -22.95 0.53
C THR A 149 -29.61 -21.73 1.01
N ASP A 150 -30.18 -20.98 0.06
CA ASP A 150 -31.07 -19.85 0.31
C ASP A 150 -30.44 -18.74 1.18
N ASN A 151 -29.15 -18.51 0.98
CA ASN A 151 -28.41 -17.42 1.61
C ASN A 151 -28.39 -16.21 0.68
N THR A 152 -28.55 -15.02 1.24
CA THR A 152 -28.27 -13.77 0.54
C THR A 152 -27.15 -13.07 1.29
N ILE A 153 -26.05 -12.80 0.59
CA ILE A 153 -24.90 -12.10 1.15
C ILE A 153 -24.73 -10.79 0.39
N THR A 154 -24.48 -9.72 1.12
CA THR A 154 -24.08 -8.43 0.55
C THR A 154 -22.82 -7.95 1.26
N MET A 155 -21.90 -7.35 0.50
CA MET A 155 -20.70 -6.69 1.02
C MET A 155 -20.65 -5.28 0.43
N ASP A 156 -20.10 -4.34 1.19
CA ASP A 156 -19.66 -3.07 0.63
C ASP A 156 -18.56 -3.32 -0.43
N GLU A 157 -18.42 -2.43 -1.40
CA GLU A 157 -17.60 -2.68 -2.61
C GLU A 157 -16.13 -2.95 -2.30
N GLN A 158 -15.53 -2.15 -1.40
CA GLN A 158 -14.10 -2.18 -1.10
C GLN A 158 -13.78 -1.83 0.35
N THR A 159 -12.64 -2.32 0.84
CA THR A 159 -12.07 -1.89 2.12
C THR A 159 -11.73 -0.40 2.13
N ASN A 160 -12.09 0.28 3.21
CA ASN A 160 -11.80 1.70 3.40
C ASN A 160 -10.34 1.96 3.78
N ILE A 161 -10.00 3.21 4.12
CA ILE A 161 -8.66 3.64 4.53
C ILE A 161 -8.10 2.91 5.76
N ASN A 162 -8.97 2.33 6.60
CA ASN A 162 -8.60 1.52 7.76
C ASN A 162 -8.60 0.02 7.45
N GLY A 163 -8.66 -0.36 6.17
CA GLY A 163 -8.70 -1.75 5.72
C GLY A 163 -10.00 -2.46 6.08
N ARG A 164 -11.06 -1.73 6.42
CA ARG A 164 -12.33 -2.31 6.89
C ARG A 164 -13.40 -2.32 5.82
N VAL A 165 -14.20 -3.37 5.79
CA VAL A 165 -15.39 -3.50 4.95
C VAL A 165 -16.48 -4.22 5.73
N LYS A 166 -17.74 -3.87 5.46
CA LYS A 166 -18.90 -4.48 6.11
C LYS A 166 -19.74 -5.24 5.09
N GLY A 167 -20.54 -6.15 5.62
CA GLY A 167 -21.54 -6.85 4.85
C GLY A 167 -22.57 -7.49 5.74
N THR A 168 -23.50 -8.20 5.13
CA THR A 168 -24.58 -8.87 5.80
C THR A 168 -24.84 -10.23 5.18
N ILE A 169 -25.38 -11.14 5.98
CA ILE A 169 -25.96 -12.40 5.52
C ILE A 169 -27.37 -12.57 6.09
N THR A 170 -28.31 -12.96 5.23
CA THR A 170 -29.66 -13.43 5.60
C THR A 170 -29.89 -14.83 5.02
N SER A 171 -30.84 -15.59 5.58
CA SER A 171 -31.24 -16.88 5.02
C SER A 171 -32.73 -17.18 5.20
N LYS A 172 -33.30 -17.99 4.30
CA LYS A 172 -34.64 -18.61 4.45
C LYS A 172 -34.60 -19.99 5.09
N LYS A 173 -33.42 -20.58 5.25
CA LYS A 173 -33.26 -21.97 5.70
C LYS A 173 -32.50 -22.01 7.02
N ALA A 174 -33.15 -22.56 8.04
CA ALA A 174 -32.56 -22.78 9.34
C ALA A 174 -31.53 -23.93 9.27
N GLU A 175 -30.25 -23.57 9.34
CA GLU A 175 -29.11 -24.49 9.40
C GLU A 175 -27.85 -23.74 9.84
N ILE A 176 -26.82 -24.47 10.24
CA ILE A 176 -25.50 -23.85 10.48
C ILE A 176 -24.89 -23.47 9.12
N LYS A 177 -24.53 -22.19 8.97
CA LYS A 177 -23.81 -21.66 7.82
C LYS A 177 -22.34 -21.47 8.20
N ILE A 178 -21.43 -22.05 7.43
CA ILE A 178 -19.99 -21.83 7.56
C ILE A 178 -19.61 -20.84 6.46
N LEU A 179 -18.92 -19.76 6.85
CA LEU A 179 -18.46 -18.73 5.94
C LEU A 179 -16.95 -18.88 5.72
N THR A 180 -16.55 -18.89 4.46
CA THR A 180 -15.16 -18.68 4.04
C THR A 180 -15.05 -17.27 3.51
N ILE A 181 -14.10 -16.49 4.04
CA ILE A 181 -13.89 -15.10 3.67
C ILE A 181 -12.55 -14.97 2.98
N ARG A 182 -12.52 -14.39 1.78
CA ARG A 182 -11.32 -14.23 0.97
C ARG A 182 -11.15 -12.81 0.49
N ASP A 183 -9.90 -12.37 0.39
CA ASP A 183 -9.58 -11.22 -0.44
C ASP A 183 -9.68 -11.63 -1.92
N ALA A 184 -10.57 -10.98 -2.67
CA ALA A 184 -10.83 -11.34 -4.07
C ALA A 184 -9.62 -11.06 -4.98
N HIS A 185 -8.72 -10.16 -4.58
CA HIS A 185 -7.52 -9.85 -5.37
C HIS A 185 -6.43 -10.92 -5.23
N SER A 186 -6.05 -11.27 -4.00
CA SER A 186 -4.97 -12.23 -3.74
C SER A 186 -5.45 -13.68 -3.66
N GLY A 187 -6.74 -13.92 -3.45
CA GLY A 187 -7.32 -15.24 -3.17
C GLY A 187 -7.05 -15.75 -1.75
N ILE A 188 -6.37 -14.96 -0.91
CA ILE A 188 -6.02 -15.35 0.47
C ILE A 188 -7.29 -15.48 1.29
N SER A 189 -7.46 -16.64 1.94
CA SER A 189 -8.54 -16.88 2.91
C SER A 189 -8.14 -16.36 4.29
N LEU A 190 -9.04 -15.62 4.93
CA LEU A 190 -8.87 -15.09 6.28
C LEU A 190 -9.37 -16.07 7.35
N ILE A 191 -10.41 -16.83 7.00
CA ILE A 191 -11.03 -17.92 7.77
C ILE A 191 -11.58 -18.98 6.82
#